data_AF-A0A1H8E2Q8-F1
#
_entry.id   AF-A0A1H8E2Q8-F1
#
_cell.length_a   1.000
_cell.length_b   1.000
_cell.length_c   1.000
_cell.angle_alpha   90.00
_cell.angle_beta   90.00
_cell.angle_gamma   90.00
#
_symmetry.space_group_name_H-M   'P 1'
#
loop_
_entity.id
_entity.type
_entity.pdbx_description
1 polymer ?
#
loop_
_entity_poly.entity_id
_entity_poly.type
_entity_poly.pdbx_seq_one_letter_code
_entity_poly.pdbx_strand_id
1 'polypeptide(L)'
;MQVQLGIGAIIGALFLILYAIPYWVSSPSNVRNIVLSPLFWPYILGGLTALIGLALVLTGRQRLGGGDPVNEPIDDPRQGMMRLAAMAVLMMATFWVMPWLGMVWTSMLAFVALAFLVKTRHPATAFICAIVVPLVLYAFFAHVASVAIPQGELVRLP
;
A
#
# COMPACT_ATOMS: atom_id res chain seq x y z
N MET A 1 4.24 18.53 13.31
CA MET A 1 4.34 17.53 12.22
C MET A 1 3.29 16.41 12.33
N GLN A 2 3.26 15.62 13.42
CA GLN A 2 2.39 14.43 13.51
C GLN A 2 0.88 14.72 13.35
N VAL A 3 0.39 15.82 13.92
CA VAL A 3 -1.01 16.26 13.76
C VAL A 3 -1.33 16.65 12.30
N GLN A 4 -0.42 17.35 11.61
CA GLN A 4 -0.61 17.72 10.20
C GLN A 4 -0.63 16.49 9.29
N LEU A 5 0.25 15.51 9.53
CA LEU A 5 0.23 14.23 8.83
C LEU A 5 -1.07 13.46 9.08
N GLY A 6 -1.55 13.44 10.33
CA GLY A 6 -2.83 12.82 10.68
C GLY A 6 -4.03 13.49 9.98
N ILE A 7 -4.08 14.83 9.97
CA ILE A 7 -5.11 15.59 9.24
C ILE A 7 -5.04 15.29 7.74
N GLY A 8 -3.84 15.28 7.15
CA GLY A 8 -3.65 14.93 5.75
C GLY A 8 -4.16 13.52 5.41
N ALA A 9 -3.86 12.53 6.26
CA ALA A 9 -4.36 11.17 6.10
C ALA A 9 -5.89 11.08 6.19
N ILE A 10 -6.52 11.82 7.12
CA ILE A 10 -7.99 11.89 7.24
C ILE A 10 -8.60 12.50 5.98
N ILE A 11 -8.06 13.62 5.49
CA ILE A 11 -8.54 14.27 4.26
C ILE A 11 -8.41 13.32 3.07
N GLY A 12 -7.25 12.65 2.93
CA GLY A 12 -7.03 11.66 1.88
C GLY A 12 -8.02 10.50 1.96
N ALA A 13 -8.30 9.99 3.15
CA ALA A 13 -9.28 8.92 3.35
C ALA A 13 -10.71 9.37 3.01
N LEU A 14 -11.11 10.58 3.40
CA LEU A 14 -12.41 11.16 3.05
C LEU A 14 -12.54 11.32 1.53
N PHE A 15 -11.49 11.83 0.87
CA PHE A 15 -11.46 11.91 -0.59
C PHE A 15 -11.62 10.54 -1.24
N LEU A 16 -10.91 9.51 -0.74
CA LEU A 16 -11.03 8.15 -1.26
C LEU A 16 -12.47 7.62 -1.11
N ILE A 17 -13.03 7.70 0.10
CA ILE A 17 -14.33 7.10 0.44
C ILE A 17 -15.50 7.84 -0.23
N LEU A 18 -15.45 9.18 -0.26
CA LEU A 18 -16.57 10.01 -0.69
C LEU A 18 -16.53 10.36 -2.18
N TYR A 19 -15.36 10.32 -2.82
CA TYR A 19 -15.20 10.74 -4.21
C TYR A 19 -14.47 9.72 -5.09
N ALA A 20 -13.25 9.31 -4.73
CA ALA A 20 -12.47 8.45 -5.63
C ALA A 20 -13.15 7.09 -5.86
N ILE A 21 -13.57 6.40 -4.79
CA ILE A 21 -14.15 5.06 -4.89
C ILE A 21 -15.53 5.10 -5.59
N PRO A 22 -16.50 5.96 -5.19
CA PRO A 22 -17.84 5.94 -5.79
C PRO A 22 -17.85 6.31 -7.27
N TYR A 23 -16.97 7.21 -7.71
CA TYR A 23 -16.98 7.72 -9.08
C TYR A 23 -16.02 6.98 -10.03
N TRP A 24 -14.95 6.37 -9.51
CA TRP A 24 -13.89 5.78 -10.35
C TRP A 24 -13.75 4.26 -10.23
N VAL A 25 -14.48 3.60 -9.32
CA VAL A 25 -14.46 2.15 -9.18
C VAL A 25 -15.80 1.56 -9.61
N SER A 26 -15.81 0.88 -10.75
CA SER A 26 -17.00 0.18 -11.25
C SER A 26 -17.18 -1.17 -10.56
N SER A 27 -18.39 -1.47 -10.11
CA SER A 27 -18.78 -2.78 -9.58
C SER A 27 -20.03 -3.29 -10.29
N PRO A 28 -20.09 -4.59 -10.65
CA PRO A 28 -21.32 -5.19 -11.14
C PRO A 28 -22.40 -5.18 -10.06
N SER A 29 -23.67 -5.16 -10.48
CA SER A 29 -24.84 -5.05 -9.60
C SER A 29 -25.14 -6.30 -8.77
N ASN A 30 -24.60 -7.46 -9.17
CA ASN A 30 -24.79 -8.72 -8.45
C ASN A 30 -23.44 -9.37 -8.09
N VAL A 31 -22.89 -9.00 -6.94
CA VAL A 31 -21.69 -9.64 -6.38
C VAL A 31 -22.11 -10.61 -5.29
N ARG A 32 -21.99 -11.92 -5.55
CA ARG A 32 -22.43 -12.98 -4.63
C ARG A 32 -21.69 -12.98 -3.29
N ASN A 33 -20.43 -12.54 -3.27
CA ASN A 33 -19.60 -12.40 -2.06
C ASN A 33 -18.98 -11.00 -1.98
N ILE A 34 -19.34 -10.24 -0.94
CA ILE A 34 -18.82 -8.87 -0.72
C ILE A 34 -17.29 -8.84 -0.67
N VAL A 35 -16.65 -9.86 -0.11
CA VAL A 35 -15.17 -9.95 0.00
C VAL A 35 -14.48 -10.02 -1.38
N LEU A 36 -15.21 -10.48 -2.40
CA LEU A 36 -14.74 -10.53 -3.79
C LEU A 36 -15.14 -9.28 -4.58
N SER A 37 -15.85 -8.33 -3.96
CA SER A 37 -16.24 -7.10 -4.62
C SER A 37 -15.01 -6.25 -4.95
N PRO A 38 -14.93 -5.66 -6.16
CA PRO A 38 -13.92 -4.67 -6.50
C PRO A 38 -13.87 -3.47 -5.53
N LEU A 39 -14.96 -3.21 -4.80
CA LEU A 39 -15.08 -2.12 -3.84
C LEU A 39 -14.51 -2.44 -2.45
N PHE A 40 -14.36 -3.72 -2.12
CA PHE A 40 -14.04 -4.16 -0.75
C PHE A 40 -12.69 -3.60 -0.27
N TRP A 41 -11.61 -3.90 -0.99
CA TRP A 41 -10.27 -3.45 -0.62
C TRP A 41 -10.10 -1.92 -0.63
N PRO A 42 -10.60 -1.17 -1.64
CA PRO A 42 -10.57 0.28 -1.61
C PRO A 42 -11.21 0.88 -0.35
N TYR A 43 -12.40 0.39 0.06
CA TYR A 43 -13.04 0.90 1.28
C TYR A 43 -12.30 0.50 2.55
N ILE A 44 -11.73 -0.71 2.62
CA ILE A 44 -10.88 -1.11 3.76
C ILE A 44 -9.65 -0.22 3.86
N LEU A 45 -8.93 0.02 2.76
CA LEU A 45 -7.75 0.88 2.76
C LEU A 45 -8.12 2.32 3.14
N GLY A 46 -9.23 2.85 2.62
CA GLY A 46 -9.75 4.16 3.03
C GLY A 46 -10.06 4.23 4.53
N GLY A 47 -10.77 3.23 5.06
CA GLY A 47 -11.12 3.15 6.48
C GLY A 47 -9.90 3.02 7.39
N LEU A 48 -8.94 2.17 7.05
CA LEU A 48 -7.68 2.03 7.78
C LEU A 48 -6.86 3.33 7.74
N THR A 49 -6.83 4.01 6.59
CA THR A 49 -6.15 5.31 6.46
C THR A 49 -6.79 6.36 7.35
N ALA A 50 -8.13 6.42 7.40
CA ALA A 50 -8.85 7.31 8.31
C ALA A 50 -8.55 6.99 9.79
N LEU A 51 -8.54 5.70 10.16
CA LEU A 51 -8.26 5.24 11.51
C LEU A 51 -6.84 5.60 11.95
N ILE A 52 -5.84 5.35 11.08
CA ILE A 52 -4.45 5.72 11.33
C ILE A 52 -4.31 7.24 11.44
N GLY A 53 -4.95 8.00 10.54
CA GLY A 53 -4.96 9.46 10.59
C GLY A 53 -5.53 9.99 11.90
N LEU A 54 -6.65 9.43 12.36
CA LEU A 54 -7.27 9.75 13.64
C LEU A 54 -6.33 9.41 14.81
N ALA A 55 -5.73 8.23 14.83
CA ALA A 55 -4.76 7.83 15.84
C ALA A 55 -3.55 8.78 15.89
N LEU A 56 -3.05 9.23 14.73
CA LEU A 56 -1.95 10.19 14.65
C LEU A 56 -2.34 11.58 15.20
N VAL A 57 -3.57 12.04 14.96
CA VAL A 57 -4.07 13.30 15.53
C VAL A 57 -4.21 13.16 17.05
N LEU A 58 -4.83 12.10 17.55
CA LEU A 58 -5.05 11.89 18.99
C LEU A 58 -3.73 11.77 19.75
N THR A 59 -2.81 10.93 19.28
CA THR A 59 -1.49 10.76 19.90
C THR A 59 -0.62 12.00 19.74
N GLY A 60 -0.72 12.70 18.61
CA GLY A 60 -0.04 13.97 18.38
C GLY A 60 -0.49 15.07 19.34
N ARG A 61 -1.79 15.13 19.66
CA ARG A 61 -2.33 16.08 20.66
C ARG A 61 -1.89 15.75 22.08
N GLN A 62 -1.73 14.47 22.43
CA GLN A 62 -1.22 14.05 23.74
C GLN A 62 0.28 14.35 23.92
N ARG A 63 1.08 14.29 22.83
CA ARG A 63 2.52 14.55 22.87
C ARG A 63 2.93 16.02 22.83
N LEU A 64 2.00 16.94 22.56
CA LEU A 64 2.22 18.38 22.75
C LEU A 64 2.64 18.73 24.21
N GLY A 65 2.49 17.81 25.16
CA GLY A 65 2.98 17.90 26.54
C GLY A 65 4.39 17.37 26.83
N GLY A 66 5.23 17.07 25.83
CA GLY A 66 6.67 16.78 26.04
C GLY A 66 7.12 15.32 25.85
N GLY A 67 6.54 14.58 24.91
CA GLY A 67 7.02 13.23 24.56
C GLY A 67 8.11 13.25 23.47
N ASP A 68 9.10 12.35 23.60
CA ASP A 68 10.21 12.19 22.64
C ASP A 68 9.73 11.99 21.18
N PRO A 69 10.47 12.53 20.19
CA PRO A 69 10.14 12.36 18.79
C PRO A 69 10.25 10.88 18.35
N VAL A 70 9.18 10.36 17.73
CA VAL A 70 9.11 8.97 17.24
C VAL A 70 9.94 8.75 15.96
N ASN A 71 10.23 9.82 15.22
CA ASN A 71 11.09 9.75 14.05
C ASN A 71 12.39 10.50 14.34
N GLU A 72 13.51 9.90 13.95
CA GLU A 72 14.77 10.62 13.83
C GLU A 72 14.57 11.80 12.85
N PRO A 73 15.08 12.99 13.19
CA PRO A 73 15.11 14.11 12.24
C PRO A 73 15.72 13.64 10.92
N ILE A 74 15.09 14.03 9.81
CA ILE A 74 15.75 13.89 8.50
C ILE A 74 16.87 14.92 8.50
N ASP A 75 18.10 14.49 8.75
CA ASP A 75 19.27 15.37 8.82
C ASP A 75 19.52 16.10 7.50
N ASP A 76 19.11 15.51 6.36
CA ASP A 76 19.29 16.09 5.02
C ASP A 76 17.99 16.07 4.19
N PRO A 77 17.37 17.24 3.94
CA PRO A 77 16.19 17.39 3.08
C PRO A 77 16.36 16.79 1.68
N ARG A 78 17.59 16.77 1.14
CA ARG A 78 17.89 16.19 -0.17
C ARG A 78 17.71 14.67 -0.15
N GLN A 79 18.08 14.01 0.94
CA GLN A 79 17.91 12.57 1.08
C GLN A 79 16.42 12.19 1.16
N GLY A 80 15.60 13.02 1.83
CA GLY A 80 14.15 12.88 1.83
C GLY A 80 13.55 13.00 0.42
N MET A 81 13.97 14.02 -0.34
CA MET A 81 13.54 14.22 -1.73
C MET A 81 13.94 13.05 -2.63
N MET A 82 15.16 12.53 -2.50
CA MET A 82 15.62 11.37 -3.27
C MET A 82 14.82 10.10 -2.95
N ARG A 83 14.47 9.85 -1.69
CA ARG A 83 13.60 8.71 -1.31
C ARG A 83 12.21 8.86 -1.91
N LEU A 84 11.63 10.06 -1.86
CA LEU A 84 10.33 10.34 -2.46
C LEU A 84 10.36 10.12 -3.99
N ALA A 85 11.39 10.63 -4.66
CA ALA A 85 11.59 10.44 -6.10
C ALA A 85 11.77 8.95 -6.45
N ALA A 86 12.55 8.21 -5.65
CA ALA A 86 12.72 6.77 -5.83
C ALA A 86 11.40 6.00 -5.65
N MET A 87 10.54 6.39 -4.71
CA MET A 87 9.20 5.81 -4.56
C MET A 87 8.32 6.10 -5.79
N ALA A 88 8.35 7.33 -6.31
CA ALA A 88 7.60 7.68 -7.51
C ALA A 88 8.07 6.88 -8.74
N VAL A 89 9.39 6.74 -8.92
CA VAL A 89 9.99 5.91 -9.98
C VAL A 89 9.60 4.45 -9.81
N LEU A 90 9.64 3.92 -8.59
CA LEU A 90 9.22 2.55 -8.29
C LEU A 90 7.76 2.32 -8.68
N MET A 91 6.86 3.26 -8.36
CA MET A 91 5.45 3.17 -8.72
C MET A 91 5.25 3.17 -10.25
N MET A 92 5.92 4.08 -10.97
CA MET A 92 5.86 4.12 -12.43
C MET A 92 6.41 2.82 -13.06
N ALA A 93 7.54 2.33 -12.57
CA ALA A 93 8.14 1.08 -13.02
C ALA A 93 7.21 -0.11 -12.77
N THR A 94 6.57 -0.19 -11.60
CA THR A 94 5.62 -1.27 -11.32
C THR A 94 4.44 -1.28 -12.27
N PHE A 95 3.88 -0.12 -12.61
CA PHE A 95 2.79 -0.05 -13.58
C PHE A 95 3.24 -0.51 -14.96
N TRP A 96 4.42 -0.07 -15.41
CA TRP A 96 4.90 -0.36 -16.75
C TRP A 96 5.36 -1.81 -16.94
N VAL A 97 5.92 -2.43 -15.90
CA VAL A 97 6.44 -3.81 -15.94
C VAL A 97 5.34 -4.86 -15.76
N MET A 98 4.22 -4.49 -15.13
CA MET A 98 3.11 -5.40 -14.81
C MET A 98 2.59 -6.23 -15.99
N PRO A 99 2.38 -5.69 -17.21
CA PRO A 99 1.91 -6.47 -18.36
C PRO A 99 2.87 -7.59 -18.77
N TRP A 100 4.17 -7.41 -18.53
CA TRP A 100 5.20 -8.35 -18.99
C TRP A 100 5.48 -9.45 -17.98
N LEU A 101 5.61 -9.11 -16.70
CA LEU A 101 5.96 -10.04 -15.63
C LEU A 101 4.75 -10.65 -14.91
N GLY A 102 3.58 -10.02 -15.03
CA GLY A 102 2.38 -10.41 -14.29
C GLY A 102 2.37 -9.84 -12.87
N MET A 103 1.19 -9.81 -12.28
CA MET A 103 0.93 -9.10 -11.01
C MET A 103 1.78 -9.64 -9.85
N VAL A 104 1.94 -10.96 -9.76
CA VAL A 104 2.64 -11.61 -8.62
C VAL A 104 4.13 -11.27 -8.64
N TRP A 105 4.82 -11.48 -9.76
CA TRP A 105 6.25 -11.17 -9.88
C TRP A 105 6.53 -9.68 -9.74
N THR A 106 5.72 -8.82 -10.37
CA THR A 106 5.87 -7.37 -10.23
C THR A 106 5.69 -6.94 -8.77
N SER A 107 4.71 -7.48 -8.04
CA SER A 107 4.51 -7.16 -6.62
C SER A 107 5.64 -7.66 -5.72
N MET A 108 6.21 -8.84 -5.97
CA MET A 108 7.39 -9.34 -5.26
C MET A 108 8.58 -8.40 -5.43
N LEU A 109 8.92 -8.06 -6.67
CA LEU A 109 10.03 -7.16 -6.98
C LEU A 109 9.79 -5.77 -6.36
N ALA A 110 8.56 -5.27 -6.43
CA ALA A 110 8.18 -4.00 -5.83
C ALA A 110 8.37 -4.00 -4.31
N PHE A 111 7.92 -5.05 -3.62
CA PHE A 111 8.05 -5.17 -2.17
C PHE A 111 9.50 -5.37 -1.74
N VAL A 112 10.30 -6.12 -2.49
CA VAL A 112 11.74 -6.24 -2.25
C VAL A 112 12.42 -4.88 -2.42
N ALA A 113 12.16 -4.17 -3.51
CA ALA A 113 12.72 -2.84 -3.76
C ALA A 113 12.30 -1.84 -2.67
N LEU A 114 11.04 -1.88 -2.23
CA LEU A 114 10.53 -1.05 -1.14
C LEU A 114 11.21 -1.37 0.20
N ALA A 115 11.42 -2.66 0.51
CA ALA A 115 12.09 -3.09 1.74
C ALA A 115 13.52 -2.52 1.85
N PHE A 116 14.25 -2.50 0.73
CA PHE A 116 15.58 -1.89 0.65
C PHE A 116 15.52 -0.36 0.67
N LEU A 117 14.56 0.26 -0.03
CA LEU A 117 14.42 1.70 -0.10
C LEU A 117 14.10 2.33 1.26
N VAL A 118 13.28 1.66 2.07
CA VAL A 118 12.87 2.13 3.40
C VAL A 118 13.92 1.85 4.47
N LYS A 119 14.98 1.07 4.17
CA LYS A 119 16.02 0.67 5.13
C LYS A 119 15.42 0.14 6.45
N THR A 120 14.55 -0.85 6.33
CA THR A 120 13.85 -1.43 7.48
C THR A 120 14.82 -2.01 8.51
N ARG A 121 14.44 -1.94 9.80
CA ARG A 121 15.21 -2.49 10.94
C ARG A 121 15.42 -4.01 10.84
N HIS A 122 14.55 -4.71 10.11
CA HIS A 122 14.58 -6.17 9.92
C HIS A 122 14.54 -6.53 8.42
N PRO A 123 15.65 -6.33 7.68
CA PRO A 123 15.65 -6.47 6.22
C PRO A 123 15.41 -7.91 5.75
N ALA A 124 15.91 -8.91 6.50
CA ALA A 124 15.68 -10.32 6.18
C ALA A 124 14.20 -10.70 6.29
N THR A 125 13.53 -10.29 7.37
CA THR A 125 12.09 -10.52 7.55
C THR A 125 11.28 -9.79 6.48
N ALA A 126 11.64 -8.54 6.15
CA ALA A 126 10.98 -7.79 5.10
C ALA A 126 11.12 -8.48 3.73
N PHE A 127 12.29 -9.02 3.40
CA PHE A 127 12.53 -9.77 2.17
C PHE A 127 11.69 -11.05 2.10
N ILE A 128 11.63 -11.83 3.19
CA ILE A 128 10.80 -13.04 3.27
C ILE A 128 9.33 -12.67 3.06
N CYS A 129 8.82 -11.65 3.78
CA CYS A 129 7.45 -11.19 3.62
C CYS A 129 7.15 -10.71 2.20
N ALA A 130 8.10 -10.02 1.56
CA ALA A 130 7.96 -9.52 0.19
C ALA A 130 7.74 -10.64 -0.85
N ILE A 131 8.18 -11.86 -0.55
CA ILE A 131 7.99 -13.03 -1.42
C ILE A 131 6.78 -13.86 -0.98
N VAL A 132 6.71 -14.19 0.31
CA VAL A 132 5.72 -15.12 0.85
C VAL A 132 4.32 -14.53 0.78
N VAL A 133 4.14 -13.25 1.12
CA VAL A 133 2.80 -12.63 1.16
C VAL A 133 2.15 -12.62 -0.23
N PRO A 134 2.82 -12.15 -1.31
CA PRO A 134 2.27 -12.27 -2.67
C PRO A 134 1.94 -13.71 -3.09
N LEU A 135 2.76 -14.71 -2.73
CA LEU A 135 2.48 -16.11 -3.07
C LEU A 135 1.26 -16.66 -2.34
N VAL A 136 1.13 -16.37 -1.04
CA VAL A 136 -0.02 -16.81 -0.24
C VAL A 136 -1.30 -16.17 -0.76
N LEU A 137 -1.27 -14.88 -1.08
CA LEU A 137 -2.40 -14.20 -1.69
C LEU A 137 -2.72 -14.76 -3.09
N TYR A 138 -1.70 -15.05 -3.90
CA TYR A 138 -1.90 -15.71 -5.19
C TYR A 138 -2.59 -17.06 -5.02
N ALA A 139 -2.10 -17.91 -4.11
CA ALA A 139 -2.69 -19.21 -3.83
C ALA A 139 -4.15 -19.08 -3.38
N PHE A 140 -4.45 -18.13 -2.50
CA PHE A 140 -5.81 -17.84 -2.07
C PHE A 140 -6.70 -17.43 -3.25
N PHE A 141 -6.26 -16.47 -4.06
CA PHE A 141 -7.09 -15.99 -5.18
C PHE A 141 -7.26 -17.03 -6.29
N ALA A 142 -6.21 -17.77 -6.62
CA ALA A 142 -6.24 -18.80 -7.66
C ALA A 142 -7.04 -20.05 -7.23
N HIS A 143 -6.82 -20.54 -6.00
CA HIS A 143 -7.38 -21.83 -5.55
C HIS A 143 -8.66 -21.68 -4.71
N VAL A 144 -8.78 -20.63 -3.91
CA VAL A 144 -9.91 -20.45 -2.97
C VAL A 144 -10.97 -19.50 -3.54
N ALA A 145 -10.55 -18.39 -4.14
CA ALA A 145 -11.46 -17.39 -4.71
C ALA A 145 -11.81 -17.64 -6.19
N SER A 146 -11.06 -18.52 -6.87
CA SER A 146 -11.19 -18.79 -8.32
C SER A 146 -11.19 -17.51 -9.19
N VAL A 147 -10.39 -16.52 -8.81
CA VAL A 147 -10.25 -15.25 -9.53
C VAL A 147 -9.00 -15.32 -10.41
N ALA A 148 -9.16 -14.98 -11.70
CA ALA A 148 -8.05 -14.88 -12.63
C ALA A 148 -7.14 -13.71 -12.24
N ILE A 149 -5.90 -14.01 -11.84
CA ILE A 149 -4.88 -12.99 -11.57
C ILE A 149 -4.13 -12.70 -12.88
N PRO A 150 -3.91 -11.41 -13.24
CA PRO A 150 -3.14 -11.04 -14.41
C PRO A 150 -1.77 -11.73 -14.45
N GLN A 151 -1.60 -12.59 -15.45
CA GLN A 151 -0.35 -13.28 -15.74
C GLN A 151 0.49 -12.44 -16.70
N GLY A 152 1.81 -12.60 -16.61
CA GLY A 152 2.72 -11.94 -17.53
C GLY A 152 2.79 -12.67 -18.86
N GLU A 153 3.24 -11.95 -19.88
CA GLU A 153 3.64 -12.56 -21.15
C GLU A 153 4.89 -13.43 -21.00
N LEU A 154 5.83 -13.04 -20.12
CA LEU A 154 7.13 -13.70 -19.94
C LEU A 154 7.11 -14.83 -18.90
N VAL A 155 6.33 -14.67 -17.81
CA VAL A 155 6.31 -15.61 -16.69
C VAL A 155 4.88 -15.90 -16.27
N ARG A 156 4.56 -17.19 -16.15
CA ARG A 156 3.23 -17.69 -15.77
C ARG A 156 3.36 -18.62 -14.58
N LEU A 157 2.50 -18.42 -13.59
CA LEU A 157 2.41 -19.32 -12.44
C LEU A 157 1.32 -20.38 -12.71
N PRO A 158 1.54 -21.64 -12.29
CA PRO A 158 0.62 -22.75 -12.53
C PRO A 158 -0.66 -22.66 -11.69
#